data_AF-A0A2W6NAP3-F1
#
_entry.id   AF-A0A2W6NAP3-F1
#
_cell.length_a   1.000
_cell.length_b   1.000
_cell.length_c   1.000
_cell.angle_alpha   90.00
_cell.angle_beta   90.00
_cell.angle_gamma   90.00
#
_symmetry.space_group_name_H-M   'P 1'
#
loop_
_entity.id
_entity.type
_entity.pdbx_description
1 polymer ?
#
loop_
_entity_poly.entity_id
_entity_poly.type
_entity_poly.pdbx_seq_one_letter_code
_entity_poly.pdbx_strand_id
1 'polypeptide(L)'
;TGSMKSGKGPYKGRGTSAALDKVKQTIRDAKASQAAKGQGGLTAKEVVAPSSGKAIKVYTDGNTIIPIDKVEKYIRGRVNVNIQEVNKELRELKQMRQTQRKIFDADPQNTERIKRLDSMKHNYERSDDMRKKLESIGLNDTPENNQSIAKHLLDVGKNITPENRLDFPSTLKGSKGRVKVLTTWSIVDGKPYLSTIKLIPIKD
;
A
#
# COMPACT_ATOMS: atom_id res chain seq x y z
N THR A 1 -52.65 74.22 4.71
CA THR A 1 -51.28 74.51 5.15
C THR A 1 -50.97 73.66 6.39
N GLY A 2 -49.90 72.86 6.34
CA GLY A 2 -49.37 72.01 7.43
C GLY A 2 -50.21 70.75 7.72
N SER A 3 -49.70 69.53 7.97
CA SER A 3 -48.36 69.04 8.28
C SER A 3 -48.41 67.50 8.08
N MET A 4 -47.57 66.91 7.21
CA MET A 4 -47.45 65.44 7.12
C MET A 4 -46.27 64.98 8.00
N LYS A 5 -46.61 64.24 9.06
CA LYS A 5 -45.67 63.66 10.02
C LYS A 5 -44.96 62.44 9.44
N SER A 6 -43.64 62.48 9.56
CA SER A 6 -42.68 61.39 9.38
C SER A 6 -42.92 60.24 10.37
N GLY A 7 -43.12 59.02 9.85
CA GLY A 7 -43.03 57.77 10.60
C GLY A 7 -41.87 56.91 10.09
N LYS A 8 -40.68 57.07 10.66
CA LYS A 8 -39.54 56.15 10.44
C LYS A 8 -39.81 54.85 11.21
N GLY A 9 -40.13 53.77 10.50
CA GLY A 9 -40.06 52.41 11.04
C GLY A 9 -38.60 51.95 11.17
N PRO A 10 -38.20 51.26 12.25
CA PRO A 10 -36.82 50.82 12.41
C PRO A 10 -36.61 49.47 11.70
N TYR A 11 -36.44 49.47 10.38
CA TYR A 11 -35.84 48.31 9.73
C TYR A 11 -34.33 48.36 9.94
N LYS A 12 -33.90 47.75 11.05
CA LYS A 12 -32.51 47.38 11.30
C LYS A 12 -31.98 46.64 10.07
N GLY A 13 -30.95 47.19 9.43
CA GLY A 13 -30.18 46.53 8.38
C GLY A 13 -29.76 45.15 8.88
N ARG A 14 -30.41 44.11 8.34
CA ARG A 14 -30.15 42.72 8.68
C ARG A 14 -28.74 42.41 8.19
N GLY A 15 -27.82 42.25 9.13
CA GLY A 15 -26.41 41.95 8.86
C GLY A 15 -26.28 40.74 7.94
N THR A 16 -25.99 41.01 6.68
CA THR A 16 -25.66 40.00 5.67
C THR A 16 -24.38 40.44 4.97
N SER A 17 -23.23 40.19 5.60
CA SER A 17 -21.98 40.16 4.83
C SER A 17 -21.03 39.13 5.44
N ALA A 18 -20.60 39.28 6.68
CA ALA A 18 -19.56 38.41 7.23
C ALA A 18 -19.92 36.91 7.32
N ALA A 19 -21.14 36.55 7.74
CA ALA A 19 -21.54 35.15 7.88
C ALA A 19 -21.77 34.46 6.53
N LEU A 20 -22.42 35.16 5.59
CA LEU A 20 -22.65 34.66 4.23
C LEU A 20 -21.34 34.56 3.45
N ASP A 21 -20.42 35.49 3.64
CA ASP A 21 -19.12 35.47 2.98
C ASP A 21 -18.23 34.36 3.55
N LYS A 22 -18.29 34.11 4.87
CA LYS A 22 -17.68 32.91 5.48
C LYS A 22 -18.26 31.63 4.91
N VAL A 23 -19.59 31.52 4.80
CA VAL A 23 -20.24 30.32 4.22
C VAL A 23 -19.84 30.14 2.75
N LYS A 24 -19.81 31.21 1.95
CA LYS A 24 -19.36 31.17 0.54
C LYS A 24 -17.87 30.83 0.41
N GLN A 25 -17.04 31.27 1.35
CA GLN A 25 -15.63 30.94 1.40
C GLN A 25 -15.45 29.47 1.79
N THR A 26 -16.13 28.99 2.83
CA THR A 26 -16.13 27.56 3.21
C THR A 26 -16.62 26.66 2.07
N ILE A 27 -17.65 27.07 1.32
CA ILE A 27 -18.14 26.31 0.16
C ILE A 27 -17.12 26.33 -0.99
N ARG A 28 -16.42 27.45 -1.22
CA ARG A 28 -15.35 27.54 -2.22
C ARG A 28 -14.13 26.71 -1.81
N ASP A 29 -13.74 26.74 -0.55
CA ASP A 29 -12.63 25.95 -0.01
C ASP A 29 -12.99 24.46 0.02
N ALA A 30 -14.24 24.10 0.32
CA ALA A 30 -14.76 22.74 0.19
C ALA A 30 -14.79 22.26 -1.28
N LYS A 31 -15.19 23.13 -2.22
CA LYS A 31 -15.12 22.82 -3.66
C LYS A 31 -13.68 22.77 -4.18
N ALA A 32 -12.79 23.60 -3.70
CA ALA A 32 -11.37 23.59 -4.06
C ALA A 32 -10.65 22.36 -3.49
N SER A 33 -10.99 21.93 -2.27
CA SER A 33 -10.51 20.67 -1.69
C SER A 33 -11.13 19.44 -2.33
N GLN A 34 -12.36 19.52 -2.86
CA GLN A 34 -12.93 18.49 -3.75
C GLN A 34 -12.31 18.50 -5.15
N ALA A 35 -11.96 19.66 -5.71
CA ALA A 35 -11.29 19.78 -7.00
C ALA A 35 -9.81 19.39 -6.93
N ALA A 36 -9.13 19.57 -5.80
CA ALA A 36 -7.79 19.05 -5.54
C ALA A 36 -7.77 17.51 -5.37
N LYS A 37 -8.92 16.88 -5.09
CA LYS A 37 -9.14 15.43 -5.23
C LYS A 37 -9.43 15.00 -6.68
N GLY A 38 -9.33 15.93 -7.64
CA GLY A 38 -9.59 15.76 -9.07
C GLY A 38 -8.43 15.20 -9.89
N GLN A 39 -7.63 14.30 -9.32
CA GLN A 39 -6.90 13.28 -10.09
C GLN A 39 -7.27 11.92 -9.49
N GLY A 40 -8.15 11.18 -10.17
CA GLY A 40 -8.73 9.92 -9.70
C GLY A 40 -7.69 8.99 -9.07
N GLY A 41 -7.70 8.92 -7.73
CA GLY A 41 -6.97 7.92 -6.96
C GLY A 41 -7.63 6.56 -7.15
N LEU A 42 -6.84 5.50 -7.17
CA LEU A 42 -7.36 4.14 -7.20
C LEU A 42 -8.18 3.90 -5.93
N THR A 43 -9.40 3.39 -6.11
CA THR A 43 -10.26 2.98 -5.01
C THR A 43 -9.99 1.52 -4.65
N ALA A 44 -9.95 1.24 -3.35
CA ALA A 44 -9.85 -0.11 -2.83
C ALA A 44 -11.18 -0.85 -2.99
N LYS A 45 -11.14 -2.12 -3.36
CA LYS A 45 -12.30 -3.04 -3.31
C LYS A 45 -11.96 -4.25 -2.45
N GLU A 46 -12.97 -4.95 -1.95
CA GLU A 46 -12.77 -6.22 -1.25
C GLU A 46 -13.01 -7.39 -2.20
N VAL A 47 -12.12 -8.39 -2.14
CA VAL A 47 -12.23 -9.66 -2.87
C VAL A 47 -11.79 -10.80 -1.97
N VAL A 48 -12.19 -12.02 -2.30
CA VAL A 48 -11.72 -13.23 -1.61
C VAL A 48 -10.35 -13.61 -2.14
N ALA A 49 -9.36 -13.74 -1.26
CA ALA A 49 -8.01 -14.15 -1.61
C ALA A 49 -8.01 -15.61 -2.10
N PRO A 50 -7.45 -15.91 -3.29
CA PRO A 50 -7.51 -17.24 -3.90
C PRO A 50 -6.85 -18.33 -3.06
N SER A 51 -5.76 -17.99 -2.37
CA SER A 51 -4.96 -18.95 -1.61
C SER A 51 -5.45 -19.20 -0.19
N SER A 52 -6.18 -18.25 0.41
CA SER A 52 -6.54 -18.31 1.83
C SER A 52 -8.05 -18.29 2.09
N GLY A 53 -8.87 -17.98 1.08
CA GLY A 53 -10.32 -17.82 1.23
C GLY A 53 -10.73 -16.60 2.07
N LYS A 54 -9.80 -15.73 2.47
CA LYS A 54 -10.07 -14.56 3.31
C LYS A 54 -10.40 -13.34 2.46
N ALA A 55 -11.35 -12.52 2.92
CA ALA A 55 -11.59 -11.21 2.33
C ALA A 55 -10.34 -10.31 2.51
N ILE A 56 -9.88 -9.72 1.42
CA ILE A 56 -8.73 -8.80 1.37
C ILE A 56 -9.08 -7.56 0.55
N LYS A 57 -8.43 -6.45 0.89
CA LYS A 57 -8.53 -5.22 0.09
C LYS A 57 -7.55 -5.25 -1.08
N VAL A 58 -8.03 -4.85 -2.25
CA VAL A 58 -7.29 -4.85 -3.51
C VAL A 58 -7.47 -3.55 -4.28
N TYR A 59 -6.45 -3.21 -5.06
CA TYR A 59 -6.57 -2.34 -6.22
C TYR A 59 -7.00 -3.16 -7.43
N THR A 60 -7.98 -2.68 -8.19
CA THR A 60 -8.45 -3.35 -9.40
C THR A 60 -9.06 -2.38 -10.40
N ASP A 61 -8.83 -2.64 -11.68
CA ASP A 61 -9.49 -2.00 -12.83
C ASP A 61 -10.64 -2.86 -13.39
N GLY A 62 -11.01 -3.94 -12.69
CA GLY A 62 -11.98 -4.95 -13.13
C GLY A 62 -11.35 -6.17 -13.79
N ASN A 63 -10.13 -6.04 -14.34
CA ASN A 63 -9.44 -7.11 -15.08
C ASN A 63 -8.19 -7.61 -14.36
N THR A 64 -7.50 -6.74 -13.63
CA THR A 64 -6.32 -7.06 -12.83
C THR A 64 -6.62 -6.91 -11.35
N ILE A 65 -6.07 -7.79 -10.51
CA ILE A 65 -6.24 -7.78 -9.06
C ILE A 65 -4.88 -7.65 -8.37
N ILE A 66 -4.72 -6.59 -7.55
CA ILE A 66 -3.50 -6.31 -6.79
C ILE A 66 -3.84 -6.16 -5.32
N PRO A 67 -3.38 -7.05 -4.44
CA PRO A 67 -3.54 -6.86 -2.99
C PRO A 67 -2.85 -5.59 -2.51
N ILE A 68 -3.59 -4.75 -1.78
CA ILE A 68 -3.07 -3.46 -1.27
C ILE A 68 -1.83 -3.68 -0.41
N ASP A 69 -1.85 -4.73 0.41
CA ASP A 69 -0.73 -5.10 1.29
C ASP A 69 0.56 -5.39 0.52
N LYS A 70 0.52 -5.74 -0.76
CA LYS A 70 1.74 -5.90 -1.57
C LYS A 70 2.43 -4.57 -1.81
N VAL A 71 1.66 -3.50 -1.99
CA VAL A 71 2.16 -2.15 -2.31
C VAL A 71 2.41 -1.34 -1.04
N GLU A 72 1.50 -1.38 -0.07
CA GLU A 72 1.55 -0.50 1.10
C GLU A 72 2.26 -1.11 2.30
N LYS A 73 2.49 -2.44 2.29
CA LYS A 73 3.20 -3.12 3.36
C LYS A 73 4.45 -3.85 2.88
N TYR A 74 4.29 -4.80 1.96
CA TYR A 74 5.36 -5.75 1.61
C TYR A 74 6.55 -5.09 0.93
N ILE A 75 6.36 -4.27 -0.11
CA ILE A 75 7.48 -3.54 -0.73
C ILE A 75 7.94 -2.33 0.10
N ARG A 76 7.27 -2.05 1.22
CA ARG A 76 7.51 -0.91 2.11
C ARG A 76 8.19 -1.29 3.43
N GLY A 77 8.64 -2.54 3.60
CA GLY A 77 9.30 -2.95 4.85
C GLY A 77 8.35 -3.05 6.04
N ARG A 78 7.02 -3.02 5.84
CA ARG A 78 6.01 -3.00 6.92
C ARG A 78 5.31 -4.34 7.10
N VAL A 79 6.03 -5.45 6.91
CA VAL A 79 5.48 -6.76 7.24
C VAL A 79 5.31 -6.89 8.76
N ASN A 80 4.20 -7.50 9.20
CA ASN A 80 3.89 -7.67 10.62
C ASN A 80 4.75 -8.78 11.23
N VAL A 81 6.03 -8.49 11.49
CA VAL A 81 7.01 -9.40 12.09
C VAL A 81 7.80 -8.66 13.17
N ASN A 82 7.76 -9.14 14.41
CA ASN A 82 8.70 -8.70 15.44
C ASN A 82 10.05 -9.37 15.21
N ILE A 83 10.90 -8.73 14.40
CA ILE A 83 12.19 -9.32 14.00
C ILE A 83 13.14 -9.55 15.18
N GLN A 84 13.01 -8.78 16.26
CA GLN A 84 13.84 -8.93 17.46
C GLN A 84 13.50 -10.24 18.18
N GLU A 85 12.21 -10.53 18.36
CA GLU A 85 11.74 -11.79 18.94
C GLU A 85 12.10 -12.98 18.04
N VAL A 86 11.87 -12.87 16.73
CA VAL A 86 12.22 -13.93 15.77
C VAL A 86 13.71 -14.27 15.82
N ASN A 87 14.59 -13.25 15.84
CA ASN A 87 16.03 -13.46 15.92
C ASN A 87 16.45 -14.06 17.27
N LYS A 88 15.85 -13.61 18.37
CA LYS A 88 16.11 -14.15 19.71
C LYS A 88 15.77 -15.63 19.77
N GLU A 89 14.56 -16.00 19.34
CA GLU A 89 14.09 -17.39 19.37
C GLU A 89 14.91 -18.29 18.43
N LEU A 90 15.23 -17.82 17.23
CA LEU A 90 16.12 -18.55 16.31
C LEU A 90 17.48 -18.85 16.94
N ARG A 91 18.07 -17.87 17.64
CA ARG A 91 19.36 -18.03 18.32
C ARG A 91 19.25 -19.07 19.42
N GLU A 92 18.20 -19.00 20.25
CA GLU A 92 17.97 -19.94 21.36
C GLU A 92 17.78 -21.37 20.85
N LEU A 93 16.95 -21.58 19.82
CA LEU A 93 16.73 -22.91 19.21
C LEU A 93 17.99 -23.45 18.53
N LYS A 94 18.75 -22.60 17.81
CA LYS A 94 20.01 -23.01 17.17
C LYS A 94 21.08 -23.34 18.23
N GLN A 95 21.12 -22.62 19.34
CA GLN A 95 22.01 -22.91 20.47
C GLN A 95 21.63 -24.20 21.16
N MET A 96 20.33 -24.43 21.45
CA MET A 96 19.85 -25.69 22.03
C MET A 96 20.20 -26.89 21.15
N ARG A 97 20.05 -26.76 19.82
CA ARG A 97 20.45 -27.80 18.86
C ARG A 97 21.94 -28.13 18.94
N GLN A 98 22.78 -27.15 19.28
CA GLN A 98 24.23 -27.34 19.41
C GLN A 98 24.64 -27.90 20.77
N THR A 99 24.07 -27.38 21.86
CA THR A 99 24.51 -27.69 23.24
C THR A 99 23.72 -28.80 23.91
N GLN A 100 22.46 -29.00 23.51
CA GLN A 100 21.50 -29.90 24.17
C GLN A 100 20.77 -30.77 23.12
N ARG A 101 21.54 -31.42 22.24
CA ARG A 101 21.00 -32.11 21.05
C ARG A 101 19.91 -33.15 21.36
N LYS A 102 20.08 -33.96 22.42
CA LYS A 102 19.08 -34.95 22.83
C LYS A 102 17.75 -34.33 23.23
N ILE A 103 17.77 -33.16 23.89
CA ILE A 103 16.56 -32.42 24.28
C ILE A 103 15.93 -31.78 23.05
N PHE A 104 16.75 -31.21 22.16
CA PHE A 104 16.28 -30.62 20.91
C PHE A 104 15.57 -31.64 20.03
N ASP A 105 16.18 -32.82 19.84
CA ASP A 105 15.65 -33.88 18.97
C ASP A 105 14.46 -34.63 19.60
N ALA A 106 14.23 -34.50 20.91
CA ALA A 106 13.07 -35.08 21.58
C ALA A 106 11.74 -34.42 21.16
N ASP A 107 11.78 -33.18 20.66
CA ASP A 107 10.61 -32.48 20.14
C ASP A 107 10.80 -32.12 18.65
N PRO A 108 10.10 -32.79 17.72
CA PRO A 108 10.18 -32.49 16.30
C PRO A 108 9.69 -31.07 15.95
N GLN A 109 8.86 -30.44 16.80
CA GLN A 109 8.39 -29.07 16.58
C GLN A 109 9.52 -28.06 16.61
N ASN A 110 10.64 -28.34 17.30
CA ASN A 110 11.80 -27.45 17.30
C ASN A 110 12.35 -27.19 15.89
N THR A 111 12.41 -28.25 15.06
CA THR A 111 12.90 -28.13 13.68
C THR A 111 11.90 -27.37 12.80
N GLU A 112 10.60 -27.65 12.96
CA GLU A 112 9.55 -26.92 12.24
C GLU A 112 9.50 -25.45 12.63
N ARG A 113 9.71 -25.16 13.91
CA ARG A 113 9.76 -23.80 14.45
C ARG A 113 10.92 -23.02 13.87
N ILE A 114 12.12 -23.61 13.80
CA ILE A 114 13.28 -22.99 13.10
C ILE A 114 12.91 -22.67 11.65
N LYS A 115 12.35 -23.62 10.89
CA LYS A 115 11.96 -23.40 9.49
C LYS A 115 10.97 -22.24 9.35
N ARG A 116 9.97 -22.17 10.22
CA ARG A 116 8.97 -21.08 10.23
C ARG A 116 9.60 -19.73 10.54
N LEU A 117 10.45 -19.67 11.56
CA LEU A 117 11.12 -18.43 11.97
C LEU A 117 12.10 -17.94 10.90
N ASP A 118 12.89 -18.84 10.28
CA ASP A 118 13.78 -18.50 9.17
C ASP A 118 12.97 -17.94 7.98
N SER A 119 11.80 -18.50 7.68
CA SER A 119 10.88 -17.96 6.65
C SER A 119 10.34 -16.56 6.99
N MET A 120 9.94 -16.33 8.25
CA MET A 120 9.49 -15.01 8.71
C MET A 120 10.61 -13.97 8.60
N LYS A 121 11.82 -14.32 9.05
CA LYS A 121 13.02 -13.49 8.94
C LYS A 121 13.32 -13.15 7.47
N HIS A 122 13.33 -14.15 6.60
CA HIS A 122 13.60 -13.96 5.17
C HIS A 122 12.59 -13.02 4.50
N ASN A 123 11.32 -13.16 4.84
CA ASN A 123 10.26 -12.26 4.34
C ASN A 123 10.45 -10.82 4.82
N TYR A 124 10.86 -10.64 6.08
CA TYR A 124 11.20 -9.32 6.62
C TYR A 124 12.41 -8.71 5.91
N GLU A 125 13.50 -9.45 5.77
CA GLU A 125 14.73 -8.97 5.12
C GLU A 125 14.47 -8.55 3.66
N ARG A 126 13.70 -9.36 2.90
CA ARG A 126 13.28 -9.00 1.54
C ARG A 126 12.40 -7.75 1.51
N SER A 127 11.48 -7.62 2.46
CA SER A 127 10.58 -6.48 2.56
C SER A 127 11.34 -5.18 2.83
N ASP A 128 12.29 -5.21 3.77
CA ASP A 128 13.15 -4.06 4.10
C ASP A 128 14.13 -3.71 2.96
N ASP A 129 14.70 -4.70 2.29
CA ASP A 129 15.55 -4.50 1.11
C ASP A 129 14.78 -3.82 -0.04
N MET A 130 13.54 -4.24 -0.32
CA MET A 130 12.70 -3.57 -1.32
C MET A 130 12.36 -2.13 -0.93
N ARG A 131 12.07 -1.87 0.34
CA ARG A 131 11.84 -0.50 0.84
C ARG A 131 13.04 0.40 0.53
N LYS A 132 14.24 -0.04 0.90
CA LYS A 132 15.50 0.69 0.64
C LYS A 132 15.71 0.96 -0.85
N LYS A 133 15.39 -0.02 -1.71
CA LYS A 133 15.48 0.14 -3.17
C LYS A 133 14.52 1.20 -3.70
N LEU A 134 13.26 1.23 -3.22
CA LEU A 134 12.30 2.27 -3.62
C LEU A 134 12.75 3.66 -3.15
N GLU A 135 13.20 3.78 -1.89
CA GLU A 135 13.71 5.03 -1.33
C GLU A 135 14.94 5.53 -2.13
N SER A 136 15.83 4.62 -2.54
CA SER A 136 17.03 4.97 -3.31
C SER A 136 16.73 5.63 -4.66
N ILE A 137 15.62 5.25 -5.30
CA ILE A 137 15.17 5.86 -6.57
C ILE A 137 14.21 7.04 -6.36
N GLY A 138 13.98 7.46 -5.12
CA GLY A 138 13.12 8.60 -4.79
C GLY A 138 11.62 8.26 -4.67
N LEU A 139 11.25 6.99 -4.66
CA LEU A 139 9.89 6.54 -4.41
C LEU A 139 9.68 6.27 -2.92
N ASN A 140 9.71 7.32 -2.10
CA ASN A 140 9.44 7.21 -0.66
C ASN A 140 8.00 6.71 -0.39
N ASP A 141 7.75 6.25 0.84
CA ASP A 141 6.45 5.74 1.26
C ASP A 141 5.44 6.86 1.52
N THR A 142 4.85 7.37 0.43
CA THR A 142 3.76 8.35 0.45
C THR A 142 2.53 7.80 -0.27
N PRO A 143 1.32 8.29 0.04
CA PRO A 143 0.10 7.88 -0.66
C PRO A 143 0.20 8.03 -2.18
N GLU A 144 0.79 9.13 -2.66
CA GLU A 144 0.93 9.43 -4.10
C GLU A 144 1.86 8.43 -4.80
N ASN A 145 3.00 8.10 -4.18
CA ASN A 145 3.92 7.12 -4.71
C ASN A 145 3.33 5.71 -4.67
N ASN A 146 2.61 5.35 -3.61
CA ASN A 146 1.91 4.06 -3.51
C ASN A 146 0.84 3.92 -4.60
N GLN A 147 0.10 4.99 -4.86
CA GLN A 147 -0.87 5.06 -5.96
C GLN A 147 -0.21 4.95 -7.33
N SER A 148 0.93 5.62 -7.56
CA SER A 148 1.69 5.52 -8.80
C SER A 148 2.20 4.08 -9.04
N ILE A 149 2.74 3.43 -8.02
CA ILE A 149 3.20 2.04 -8.10
C ILE A 149 2.02 1.10 -8.38
N ALA A 150 0.89 1.28 -7.71
CA ALA A 150 -0.30 0.46 -7.94
C ALA A 150 -0.84 0.63 -9.37
N LYS A 151 -0.87 1.86 -9.91
CA LYS A 151 -1.25 2.13 -11.31
C LYS A 151 -0.32 1.42 -12.29
N HIS A 152 1.00 1.54 -12.08
CA HIS A 152 2.00 0.82 -12.90
C HIS A 152 1.76 -0.69 -12.88
N LEU A 153 1.52 -1.28 -11.71
CA LEU A 153 1.27 -2.71 -11.59
C LEU A 153 -0.05 -3.14 -12.26
N LEU A 154 -1.10 -2.30 -12.23
CA LEU A 154 -2.34 -2.58 -12.97
C LEU A 154 -2.08 -2.59 -14.48
N ASP A 155 -1.30 -1.65 -14.98
CA ASP A 155 -0.91 -1.58 -16.39
C ASP A 155 -0.05 -2.78 -16.80
N VAL A 156 0.87 -3.24 -15.93
CA VAL A 156 1.61 -4.49 -16.14
C VAL A 156 0.65 -5.69 -16.23
N GLY A 157 -0.35 -5.76 -15.33
CA GLY A 157 -1.33 -6.83 -15.28
C GLY A 157 -2.10 -7.04 -16.58
N LYS A 158 -2.36 -5.98 -17.36
CA LYS A 158 -3.02 -6.06 -18.67
C LYS A 158 -2.27 -6.89 -19.71
N ASN A 159 -0.97 -7.08 -19.53
CA ASN A 159 -0.10 -7.83 -20.45
C ASN A 159 0.16 -9.27 -19.98
N ILE A 160 -0.45 -9.67 -18.85
CA ILE A 160 -0.22 -10.98 -18.26
C ILE A 160 -1.13 -12.02 -18.91
N THR A 161 -0.51 -13.12 -19.31
CA THR A 161 -1.11 -14.31 -19.88
C THR A 161 -0.71 -15.54 -19.04
N PRO A 162 -1.42 -16.67 -19.17
CA PRO A 162 -1.04 -17.90 -18.49
C PRO A 162 0.42 -18.34 -18.77
N GLU A 163 0.96 -18.01 -19.93
CA GLU A 163 2.29 -18.41 -20.41
C GLU A 163 3.43 -17.53 -19.88
N ASN A 164 3.15 -16.25 -19.57
CA ASN A 164 4.18 -15.27 -19.18
C ASN A 164 4.10 -14.80 -17.71
N ARG A 165 3.27 -15.46 -16.89
CA ARG A 165 2.94 -15.05 -15.53
C ARG A 165 4.07 -15.11 -14.49
N LEU A 166 5.25 -15.65 -14.81
CA LEU A 166 6.35 -15.81 -13.87
C LEU A 166 7.46 -14.79 -14.13
N ASP A 167 7.88 -14.08 -13.08
CA ASP A 167 8.97 -13.09 -13.13
C ASP A 167 8.85 -12.12 -14.32
N PHE A 168 7.63 -11.65 -14.59
CA PHE A 168 7.34 -10.73 -15.69
C PHE A 168 8.04 -9.40 -15.43
N PRO A 169 8.91 -8.93 -16.35
CA PRO A 169 9.73 -7.76 -16.12
C PRO A 169 8.96 -6.47 -16.41
N SER A 170 9.18 -5.46 -15.58
CA SER A 170 8.84 -4.06 -15.85
C SER A 170 9.85 -3.13 -15.18
N THR A 171 9.72 -1.82 -15.36
CA THR A 171 10.61 -0.83 -14.74
C THR A 171 9.79 0.22 -14.03
N LEU A 172 10.09 0.44 -12.74
CA LEU A 172 9.60 1.61 -12.00
C LEU A 172 10.63 2.73 -12.10
N LYS A 173 10.14 3.94 -12.37
CA LYS A 173 10.94 5.17 -12.40
C LYS A 173 10.57 6.04 -11.21
N GLY A 174 11.57 6.54 -10.51
CA GLY A 174 11.41 7.58 -9.51
C GLY A 174 12.27 8.80 -9.84
N SER A 175 12.23 9.81 -9.00
CA SER A 175 12.94 11.09 -9.22
C SER A 175 14.47 10.96 -9.20
N LYS A 176 15.01 9.90 -8.61
CA LYS A 176 16.46 9.67 -8.44
C LYS A 176 16.99 8.49 -9.25
N GLY A 177 16.15 7.81 -10.03
CA GLY A 177 16.57 6.66 -10.81
C GLY A 177 15.45 5.68 -11.13
N ARG A 178 15.83 4.43 -11.37
CA ARG A 178 14.92 3.38 -11.81
C ARG A 178 15.30 2.04 -11.19
N VAL A 179 14.29 1.18 -11.03
CA VAL A 179 14.46 -0.18 -10.52
C VAL A 179 13.71 -1.14 -11.42
N LYS A 180 14.31 -2.30 -11.70
CA LYS A 180 13.63 -3.38 -12.41
C LYS A 180 12.69 -4.08 -11.44
N VAL A 181 11.47 -4.30 -11.87
CA VAL A 181 10.45 -5.04 -11.12
C VAL A 181 10.22 -6.37 -11.82
N LEU A 182 10.30 -7.46 -11.07
CA LEU A 182 9.83 -8.77 -11.53
C LEU A 182 8.56 -9.11 -10.76
N THR A 183 7.47 -9.38 -11.46
CA THR A 183 6.18 -9.74 -10.86
C THR A 183 5.80 -11.17 -11.21
N THR A 184 5.29 -11.91 -10.23
CA THR A 184 4.66 -13.20 -10.47
C THR A 184 3.17 -13.08 -10.26
N TRP A 185 2.40 -13.70 -11.14
CA TRP A 185 0.94 -13.65 -11.18
C TRP A 185 0.34 -15.05 -11.14
N SER A 186 -0.83 -15.14 -10.52
CA SER A 186 -1.74 -16.28 -10.65
C SER A 186 -2.92 -15.87 -11.52
N ILE A 187 -3.53 -16.81 -12.23
CA ILE A 187 -4.78 -16.55 -12.97
C ILE A 187 -5.93 -17.06 -12.11
N VAL A 188 -6.86 -16.17 -11.76
CA VAL A 188 -8.00 -16.45 -10.87
C VAL A 188 -9.24 -15.97 -11.60
N ASP A 189 -10.17 -16.87 -11.89
CA ASP A 189 -11.38 -16.56 -12.67
C ASP A 189 -11.08 -15.83 -13.98
N GLY A 190 -10.00 -16.24 -14.67
CA GLY A 190 -9.52 -15.62 -15.90
C GLY A 190 -8.76 -14.29 -15.72
N LYS A 191 -8.57 -13.82 -14.49
CA LYS A 191 -7.95 -12.51 -14.18
C LYS A 191 -6.56 -12.65 -13.57
N PRO A 192 -5.58 -11.83 -13.99
CA PRO A 192 -4.28 -11.75 -13.34
C PRO A 192 -4.40 -11.24 -11.89
N TYR A 193 -3.91 -12.05 -10.95
CA TYR A 193 -3.80 -11.76 -9.53
C TYR A 193 -2.32 -11.67 -9.13
N LEU A 194 -1.89 -10.54 -8.57
CA LEU A 194 -0.49 -10.33 -8.19
C LEU A 194 -0.09 -11.17 -6.98
N SER A 195 0.84 -12.10 -7.18
CA SER A 195 1.32 -13.03 -6.17
C SER A 195 2.60 -12.54 -5.49
N THR A 196 3.62 -12.15 -6.26
CA THR A 196 4.90 -11.69 -5.71
C THR A 196 5.47 -10.51 -6.50
N ILE A 197 6.30 -9.72 -5.82
CA ILE A 197 7.08 -8.61 -6.39
C ILE A 197 8.53 -8.80 -5.96
N LYS A 198 9.48 -8.61 -6.87
CA LYS A 198 10.91 -8.49 -6.57
C LYS A 198 11.43 -7.19 -7.20
N LEU A 199 12.30 -6.49 -6.48
CA LEU A 199 12.97 -5.29 -6.97
C LEU A 199 14.46 -5.58 -7.18
N ILE A 200 14.94 -5.33 -8.40
CA ILE A 200 16.34 -5.54 -8.80
C ILE A 200 16.92 -4.18 -9.19
N PRO A 201 18.00 -3.72 -8.52
CA PRO A 201 18.69 -2.51 -8.91
C PRO A 201 19.15 -2.59 -10.37
N ILE A 202 18.94 -1.52 -11.12
CA ILE A 202 19.56 -1.35 -12.43
C ILE A 202 20.89 -0.64 -12.15
N LYS A 203 22.01 -1.26 -12.54
CA LYS A 203 23.27 -0.53 -12.61
C LYS A 203 23.21 0.30 -13.89
N ASP A 204 23.24 1.62 -13.75
CA ASP A 204 23.57 2.50 -14.88
C ASP A 204 25.05 2.32 -15.26
#